data_AF-A0A7K7SZ59-F1
#
_entry.id   AF-A0A7K7SZ59-F1
#
_cell.length_a   1.000
_cell.length_b   1.000
_cell.length_c   1.000
_cell.angle_alpha   90.00
_cell.angle_beta   90.00
_cell.angle_gamma   90.00
#
_symmetry.space_group_name_H-M   'P 1'
#
loop_
_entity.id
_entity.type
_entity.pdbx_description
1 polymer ?
#
loop_
_entity_poly.entity_id
_entity_poly.type
_entity_poly.pdbx_seq_one_letter_code
_entity_poly.pdbx_strand_id
1 'polypeptide(L)'
;TENKYRGCGGNLKTRSTELGSAVTGSSLTAVLPASILILKETTVKKSIVLSSESRKELAKQAKVTKEERRAQIDGRHKYLISRLADGIDLSEQQVEDAIISDDKFQLIGQFFGPNGLKKLLFFYQDVLQQKSNASLMSDGSTNSLPQKKLFITMGSTEDFTGTCAFFLRTSDEVITASNVSQEVNFGMFDCTNGNILQGLESFLSQIMIPALKSQQ
;
A
#
# COMPACT_ATOMS: atom_id res chain seq x y z
N THR A 1 -27.27 -43.60 25.92
CA THR A 1 -26.02 -43.05 25.33
C THR A 1 -26.04 -41.55 25.56
N GLU A 2 -25.50 -40.98 26.65
CA GLU A 2 -24.13 -41.12 27.18
C GLU A 2 -23.06 -40.98 26.07
N ASN A 3 -21.97 -40.22 26.17
CA ASN A 3 -21.43 -39.32 27.22
C ASN A 3 -20.38 -38.37 26.53
N LYS A 4 -19.81 -37.27 27.05
CA LYS A 4 -19.70 -36.65 28.40
C LYS A 4 -19.24 -35.17 28.28
N TYR A 5 -19.58 -34.28 29.21
CA TYR A 5 -18.89 -32.97 29.35
C TYR A 5 -17.48 -33.16 29.94
N ARG A 6 -16.48 -32.41 29.44
CA ARG A 6 -15.22 -32.15 30.16
C ARG A 6 -14.58 -30.84 29.72
N GLY A 7 -14.63 -29.82 30.58
CA GLY A 7 -13.76 -28.65 30.46
C GLY A 7 -12.43 -28.87 31.18
N CYS A 8 -11.41 -28.10 30.80
CA CYS A 8 -10.18 -27.90 31.57
C CYS A 8 -9.89 -26.40 31.63
N GLY A 9 -9.58 -25.89 32.81
CA GLY A 9 -9.15 -24.51 33.03
C GLY A 9 -7.86 -24.46 33.86
N GLY A 10 -7.28 -23.27 33.97
CA GLY A 10 -6.01 -23.00 34.65
C GLY A 10 -4.80 -23.05 33.69
N ASN A 11 -3.77 -22.23 33.86
CA ASN A 11 -3.42 -21.44 35.04
C ASN A 11 -2.67 -20.15 34.65
N LEU A 12 -2.89 -19.05 35.38
CA LEU A 12 -2.04 -17.86 35.28
C LEU A 12 -0.73 -18.11 36.04
N LYS A 13 0.40 -17.60 35.55
CA LYS A 13 1.57 -17.40 36.42
C LYS A 13 2.36 -16.15 36.06
N THR A 14 2.17 -15.13 36.89
CA THR A 14 3.03 -13.94 36.97
C THR A 14 4.39 -14.32 37.59
N ARG A 15 5.44 -13.61 37.17
CA ARG A 15 6.64 -13.42 37.99
C ARG A 15 7.38 -12.12 37.61
N SER A 16 7.24 -11.11 38.45
CA SER A 16 8.10 -9.91 38.43
C SER A 16 9.50 -10.23 38.96
N THR A 17 10.50 -9.44 38.58
CA THR A 17 11.71 -9.22 39.39
C THR A 17 12.24 -7.82 39.10
N GLU A 18 12.27 -6.96 40.12
CA GLU A 18 12.87 -5.61 40.10
C GLU A 18 14.37 -5.64 40.42
N LEU A 19 15.09 -4.60 39.98
CA LEU A 19 16.32 -4.00 40.53
C LEU A 19 16.68 -2.78 39.63
N GLY A 20 16.99 -1.56 40.07
CA GLY A 20 16.90 -0.94 41.41
C GLY A 20 17.99 0.14 41.64
N SER A 21 17.62 1.42 41.85
CA SER A 21 18.48 2.55 42.32
C SER A 21 19.57 3.09 41.34
N ALA A 22 20.10 4.33 41.38
CA ALA A 22 19.91 5.57 42.18
C ALA A 22 20.20 6.80 41.26
N VAL A 23 19.49 7.94 41.27
CA VAL A 23 19.56 9.12 42.19
C VAL A 23 20.97 9.65 42.53
N THR A 24 21.36 10.77 41.91
CA THR A 24 21.88 12.05 42.48
C THR A 24 22.07 13.04 41.29
N GLY A 25 21.89 14.36 41.33
CA GLY A 25 21.42 15.24 42.41
C GLY A 25 22.43 16.35 42.74
N SER A 26 22.36 17.53 42.08
CA SER A 26 22.53 18.89 42.68
C SER A 26 22.77 20.03 41.68
N SER A 27 22.42 21.24 42.12
CA SER A 27 22.48 22.53 41.42
C SER A 27 23.73 23.33 41.84
N LEU A 28 24.10 24.41 41.11
CA LEU A 28 24.20 25.79 41.66
C LEU A 28 24.84 26.84 40.70
N THR A 29 24.05 27.88 40.40
CA THR A 29 24.35 29.33 40.33
C THR A 29 25.64 29.94 39.70
N ALA A 30 25.37 30.96 38.86
CA ALA A 30 25.88 32.36 38.91
C ALA A 30 27.02 32.88 37.99
N VAL A 31 26.59 33.77 37.08
CA VAL A 31 27.13 35.13 36.78
C VAL A 31 28.41 35.28 35.91
N LEU A 32 28.27 36.17 34.91
CA LEU A 32 29.21 36.70 33.89
C LEU A 32 30.21 37.73 34.51
N PRO A 33 31.12 38.43 33.76
CA PRO A 33 31.34 38.49 32.31
C PRO A 33 32.81 38.53 31.81
N ALA A 34 33.02 38.32 30.49
CA ALA A 34 34.03 39.04 29.68
C ALA A 34 33.87 38.80 28.15
N SER A 35 33.15 39.71 27.50
CA SER A 35 33.42 40.36 26.20
C SER A 35 34.28 39.71 25.08
N ILE A 36 33.77 39.93 23.84
CA ILE A 36 34.49 40.12 22.54
C ILE A 36 34.49 38.97 21.49
N LEU A 37 33.46 39.07 20.64
CA LEU A 37 33.43 38.99 19.17
C LEU A 37 33.90 37.74 18.38
N ILE A 38 32.89 37.09 17.79
CA ILE A 38 32.80 36.64 16.37
C ILE A 38 33.89 35.69 15.85
N LEU A 39 33.49 34.43 15.67
CA LEU A 39 33.32 33.85 14.33
C LEU A 39 32.06 32.96 14.32
N LYS A 40 31.28 33.03 13.24
CA LYS A 40 29.96 32.40 13.12
C LYS A 40 30.02 31.29 12.06
N GLU A 41 30.30 30.06 12.49
CA GLU A 41 30.33 28.92 11.56
C GLU A 41 29.01 28.15 11.61
N THR A 42 28.24 28.28 10.53
CA THR A 42 26.94 27.61 10.36
C THR A 42 27.15 26.13 10.03
N THR A 43 26.59 25.23 10.83
CA THR A 43 26.64 23.78 10.58
C THR A 43 26.00 23.45 9.24
N VAL A 44 26.83 23.09 8.25
CA VAL A 44 26.39 22.79 6.88
C VAL A 44 25.52 21.55 6.87
N LYS A 45 24.22 21.71 6.59
CA LYS A 45 23.38 20.61 6.09
C LYS A 45 23.93 20.18 4.74
N LYS A 46 24.67 19.07 4.70
CA LYS A 46 25.18 18.48 3.45
C LYS A 46 24.00 17.93 2.64
N SER A 47 23.46 18.79 1.77
CA SER A 47 22.60 18.36 0.66
C SER A 47 23.40 17.38 -0.21
N ILE A 48 22.97 16.12 -0.25
CA ILE A 48 23.51 15.15 -1.22
C ILE A 48 22.90 15.50 -2.57
N VAL A 49 23.57 16.41 -3.28
CA VAL A 49 23.29 16.70 -4.68
C VAL A 49 23.72 15.48 -5.49
N LEU A 50 22.76 14.62 -5.82
CA LEU A 50 22.99 13.50 -6.74
C LEU A 50 23.51 14.05 -8.07
N SER A 51 24.66 13.51 -8.52
CA SER A 51 25.28 13.90 -9.80
C SER A 51 24.26 13.80 -10.94
N SER A 52 24.41 14.65 -11.95
CA SER A 52 23.60 14.60 -13.17
C SER A 52 23.70 13.23 -13.86
N GLU A 53 24.83 12.52 -13.69
CA GLU A 53 25.04 11.16 -14.16
C GLU A 53 24.25 10.14 -13.34
N SER A 54 24.31 10.18 -12.01
CA SER A 54 23.54 9.30 -11.13
C SER A 54 22.02 9.42 -11.36
N ARG A 55 21.53 10.63 -11.63
CA ARG A 55 20.12 10.88 -11.96
C ARG A 55 19.75 10.33 -13.35
N LYS A 56 20.63 10.46 -14.35
CA LYS A 56 20.44 9.83 -15.67
C LYS A 56 20.43 8.31 -15.57
N GLU A 57 21.30 7.73 -14.75
CA GLU A 57 21.39 6.27 -14.60
C GLU A 57 20.18 5.68 -13.86
N LEU A 58 19.72 6.33 -12.79
CA LEU A 58 18.48 5.95 -12.10
C LEU A 58 17.25 6.05 -13.04
N ALA A 59 17.19 7.08 -13.89
CA ALA A 59 16.14 7.22 -14.89
C ALA A 59 16.22 6.14 -15.99
N LYS A 60 17.42 5.71 -16.40
CA LYS A 60 17.59 4.56 -17.30
C LYS A 60 17.13 3.26 -16.64
N GLN A 61 17.55 2.97 -15.40
CA GLN A 61 17.11 1.77 -14.67
C GLN A 61 15.58 1.73 -14.56
N ALA A 62 14.95 2.84 -14.16
CA ALA A 62 13.50 2.94 -14.09
C ALA A 62 12.81 2.69 -15.45
N LYS A 63 13.44 3.07 -16.58
CA LYS A 63 12.93 2.77 -17.93
C LYS A 63 13.12 1.29 -18.31
N VAL A 64 14.30 0.73 -18.07
CA VAL A 64 14.62 -0.68 -18.35
C VAL A 64 13.68 -1.61 -17.56
N THR A 65 13.51 -1.38 -16.26
CA THR A 65 12.60 -2.18 -15.42
C THR A 65 11.14 -2.12 -15.89
N LYS A 66 10.67 -0.99 -16.45
CA LYS A 66 9.34 -0.91 -17.06
C LYS A 66 9.24 -1.70 -18.36
N GLU A 67 10.28 -1.66 -19.20
CA GLU A 67 10.33 -2.43 -20.45
C GLU A 67 10.41 -3.95 -20.19
N GLU A 68 11.19 -4.37 -19.19
CA GLU A 68 11.25 -5.77 -18.72
C GLU A 68 9.91 -6.26 -18.16
N ARG A 69 9.19 -5.41 -17.41
CA ARG A 69 7.86 -5.73 -16.89
C ARG A 69 6.79 -5.75 -17.98
N ARG A 70 6.87 -4.87 -18.99
CA ARG A 70 6.03 -4.95 -20.21
C ARG A 70 6.20 -6.28 -20.93
N ALA A 71 7.42 -6.80 -21.00
CA ALA A 71 7.69 -8.13 -21.57
C ALA A 71 7.11 -9.30 -20.72
N GLN A 72 6.75 -9.08 -19.46
CA GLN A 72 6.11 -10.08 -18.57
C GLN A 72 4.57 -10.06 -18.67
N ILE A 73 3.97 -9.09 -19.35
CA ILE A 73 2.51 -8.99 -19.52
C ILE A 73 2.00 -10.08 -20.47
N ASP A 74 1.56 -11.19 -19.87
CA ASP A 74 0.91 -12.30 -20.55
C ASP A 74 -0.64 -12.20 -20.52
N GLY A 75 -1.33 -13.22 -21.04
CA GLY A 75 -2.80 -13.26 -21.05
C GLY A 75 -3.47 -13.19 -19.67
N ARG A 76 -2.79 -13.58 -18.59
CA ARG A 76 -3.31 -13.49 -17.22
C ARG A 76 -3.29 -12.05 -16.74
N HIS A 77 -2.18 -11.34 -17.00
CA HIS A 77 -2.06 -9.92 -16.70
C HIS A 77 -3.10 -9.11 -17.47
N LYS A 78 -3.30 -9.41 -18.76
CA LYS A 78 -4.33 -8.76 -19.59
C LYS A 78 -5.75 -8.97 -19.06
N TYR A 79 -6.08 -10.17 -18.57
CA TYR A 79 -7.36 -10.40 -17.89
C TYR A 79 -7.54 -9.51 -16.65
N LEU A 80 -6.52 -9.39 -15.78
CA LEU A 80 -6.59 -8.50 -14.61
C LEU A 80 -6.71 -7.02 -15.03
N ILE A 81 -5.94 -6.58 -16.02
CA ILE A 81 -5.94 -5.21 -16.55
C ILE A 81 -7.33 -4.85 -17.08
N SER A 82 -7.92 -5.73 -17.90
CA SER A 82 -9.25 -5.52 -18.49
C SER A 82 -10.33 -5.40 -17.40
N ARG A 83 -10.33 -6.29 -16.40
CA ARG A 83 -11.27 -6.21 -15.26
C ARG A 83 -11.09 -4.95 -14.39
N LEU A 84 -9.86 -4.49 -14.20
CA LEU A 84 -9.57 -3.24 -13.48
C LEU A 84 -10.00 -2.00 -14.29
N ALA A 85 -9.80 -2.02 -15.60
CA ALA A 85 -10.25 -0.96 -16.51
C ALA A 85 -11.78 -0.81 -16.48
N ASP A 86 -12.50 -1.92 -16.67
CA ASP A 86 -13.96 -2.01 -16.58
C ASP A 86 -14.51 -1.56 -15.22
N GLY A 87 -13.82 -1.90 -14.12
CA GLY A 87 -14.30 -1.61 -12.77
C GLY A 87 -14.04 -0.19 -12.29
N ILE A 88 -12.91 0.42 -12.69
CA ILE A 88 -12.41 1.70 -12.13
C ILE A 88 -12.63 2.88 -13.11
N ASP A 89 -13.26 2.65 -14.25
CA ASP A 89 -13.46 3.61 -15.34
C ASP A 89 -12.14 4.24 -15.84
N LEU A 90 -11.13 3.38 -16.06
CA LEU A 90 -9.82 3.74 -16.61
C LEU A 90 -9.57 2.99 -17.93
N SER A 91 -8.73 3.52 -18.81
CA SER A 91 -8.31 2.76 -19.99
C SER A 91 -7.36 1.63 -19.61
N GLU A 92 -7.39 0.51 -20.34
CA GLU A 92 -6.46 -0.62 -20.13
C GLU A 92 -4.99 -0.14 -20.17
N GLN A 93 -4.67 0.84 -21.01
CA GLN A 93 -3.32 1.44 -21.06
C GLN A 93 -2.96 2.18 -19.77
N GLN A 94 -3.87 2.96 -19.19
CA GLN A 94 -3.63 3.65 -17.90
C GLN A 94 -3.44 2.66 -16.76
N VAL A 95 -4.22 1.58 -16.76
CA VAL A 95 -4.11 0.49 -15.78
C VAL A 95 -2.79 -0.27 -15.95
N GLU A 96 -2.42 -0.64 -17.16
CA GLU A 96 -1.13 -1.29 -17.47
C GLU A 96 0.05 -0.42 -17.02
N ASP A 97 0.08 0.85 -17.42
CA ASP A 97 1.15 1.78 -17.06
C ASP A 97 1.26 2.00 -15.54
N ALA A 98 0.13 2.03 -14.81
CA ALA A 98 0.12 2.12 -13.36
C ALA A 98 0.69 0.84 -12.71
N ILE A 99 0.22 -0.33 -13.13
CA ILE A 99 0.65 -1.65 -12.62
C ILE A 99 2.15 -1.87 -12.84
N ILE A 100 2.63 -1.61 -14.06
CA ILE A 100 4.03 -1.80 -14.44
C ILE A 100 4.96 -0.84 -13.69
N SER A 101 4.44 0.34 -13.33
CA SER A 101 5.15 1.34 -12.54
C SER A 101 5.10 1.09 -11.02
N ASP A 102 4.36 0.09 -10.53
CA ASP A 102 4.19 -0.17 -9.10
C ASP A 102 5.36 -0.98 -8.52
N ASP A 103 5.90 -0.58 -7.37
CA ASP A 103 7.00 -1.28 -6.72
C ASP A 103 6.64 -2.72 -6.31
N LYS A 104 5.35 -2.98 -6.05
CA LYS A 104 4.80 -4.26 -5.60
C LYS A 104 4.26 -5.12 -6.76
N PHE A 105 4.62 -4.81 -8.02
CA PHE A 105 4.27 -5.60 -9.22
C PHE A 105 4.48 -7.12 -9.06
N GLN A 106 5.52 -7.53 -8.33
CA GLN A 106 5.85 -8.94 -8.07
C GLN A 106 4.74 -9.72 -7.34
N LEU A 107 3.82 -9.05 -6.62
CA LEU A 107 2.66 -9.69 -6.00
C LEU A 107 1.72 -10.32 -7.02
N ILE A 108 1.67 -9.80 -8.26
CA ILE A 108 0.86 -10.38 -9.34
C ILE A 108 1.39 -11.77 -9.73
N GLY A 109 2.72 -11.91 -9.86
CA GLY A 109 3.35 -13.22 -10.08
C GLY A 109 3.10 -14.21 -8.94
N GLN A 110 3.15 -13.74 -7.69
CA GLN A 110 2.84 -14.56 -6.50
C GLN A 110 1.36 -14.95 -6.41
N PHE A 111 0.44 -14.10 -6.87
CA PHE A 111 -0.98 -14.42 -6.98
C PHE A 111 -1.24 -15.58 -7.97
N PHE A 112 -0.52 -15.60 -9.10
CA PHE A 112 -0.67 -16.66 -10.11
C PHE A 112 0.00 -18.00 -9.78
N GLY A 113 0.91 -18.04 -8.81
CA GLY A 113 1.67 -19.25 -8.46
C GLY A 113 0.83 -20.41 -7.88
N PRO A 114 1.41 -21.62 -7.78
CA PRO A 114 0.82 -22.70 -6.98
C PRO A 114 0.83 -22.30 -5.50
N ASN A 115 -0.25 -22.59 -4.77
CA ASN A 115 -0.48 -22.07 -3.41
C ASN A 115 -0.29 -20.53 -3.32
N GLY A 116 -0.65 -19.81 -4.40
CA GLY A 116 -0.43 -18.38 -4.55
C GLY A 116 -1.26 -17.52 -3.59
N LEU A 117 -1.04 -16.21 -3.63
CA LEU A 117 -1.77 -15.25 -2.79
C LEU A 117 -3.29 -15.40 -3.00
N LYS A 118 -4.06 -15.68 -1.94
CA LYS A 118 -5.52 -15.85 -2.02
C LYS A 118 -6.27 -14.56 -2.41
N LYS A 119 -5.65 -13.40 -2.20
CA LYS A 119 -6.15 -12.08 -2.57
C LYS A 119 -5.05 -11.24 -3.22
N LEU A 120 -5.42 -10.42 -4.19
CA LEU A 120 -4.60 -9.35 -4.77
C LEU A 120 -5.43 -8.07 -4.72
N LEU A 121 -4.90 -7.01 -4.08
CA LEU A 121 -5.64 -5.79 -3.77
C LEU A 121 -5.04 -4.60 -4.52
N PHE A 122 -5.93 -3.76 -5.05
CA PHE A 122 -5.61 -2.50 -5.70
C PHE A 122 -6.43 -1.38 -5.04
N PHE A 123 -5.79 -0.25 -4.76
CA PHE A 123 -6.48 0.99 -4.37
C PHE A 123 -6.42 1.99 -5.51
N TYR A 124 -7.56 2.60 -5.81
CA TYR A 124 -7.69 3.78 -6.65
C TYR A 124 -8.27 4.91 -5.82
N GLN A 125 -7.40 5.78 -5.33
CA GLN A 125 -7.76 6.86 -4.42
C GLN A 125 -6.78 8.03 -4.57
N ASP A 126 -7.17 9.17 -4.01
CA ASP A 126 -6.32 10.35 -3.99
C ASP A 126 -5.09 10.15 -3.11
N VAL A 127 -3.90 10.34 -3.69
CA VAL A 127 -2.63 10.26 -3.00
C VAL A 127 -1.97 11.64 -2.98
N LEU A 128 -1.57 12.09 -1.78
CA LEU A 128 -0.77 13.30 -1.62
C LEU A 128 0.64 13.05 -2.17
N GLN A 129 0.89 13.50 -3.39
CA GLN A 129 2.23 13.46 -3.98
C GLN A 129 3.14 14.46 -3.26
N GLN A 130 3.88 13.98 -2.26
CA GLN A 130 5.15 14.62 -1.92
C GLN A 130 6.06 14.53 -3.14
N LYS A 131 6.36 15.68 -3.77
CA LYS A 131 7.24 15.77 -4.94
C LYS A 131 8.68 15.38 -4.57
N SER A 132 8.98 14.08 -4.56
CA SER A 132 10.34 13.56 -4.50
C SER A 132 11.06 13.72 -5.86
N ASN A 133 11.46 14.97 -6.13
CA ASN A 133 12.62 15.31 -6.98
C ASN A 133 12.62 14.84 -8.45
N ALA A 134 11.60 15.17 -9.26
CA ALA A 134 11.64 14.93 -10.71
C ALA A 134 11.08 16.04 -11.63
N SER A 135 10.67 17.21 -11.12
CA SER A 135 10.24 18.34 -11.97
C SER A 135 10.28 19.70 -11.23
N LEU A 136 11.48 20.27 -11.12
CA LEU A 136 11.63 21.71 -10.88
C LEU A 136 11.77 22.42 -12.23
N MET A 137 10.63 22.75 -12.84
CA MET A 137 10.49 23.82 -13.82
C MET A 137 9.14 24.49 -13.63
N SER A 138 9.17 25.83 -13.56
CA SER A 138 8.06 26.78 -13.48
C SER A 138 7.22 26.85 -12.19
N ASP A 139 7.32 28.04 -11.59
CA ASP A 139 6.36 28.79 -10.77
C ASP A 139 6.00 28.35 -9.33
N GLY A 140 5.89 29.36 -8.47
CA GLY A 140 5.86 29.28 -7.01
C GLY A 140 4.49 29.04 -6.40
N SER A 141 3.79 27.97 -6.82
CA SER A 141 2.54 27.54 -6.20
C SER A 141 2.68 26.17 -5.53
N THR A 142 2.83 26.16 -4.20
CA THR A 142 2.97 24.94 -3.39
C THR A 142 1.63 24.28 -3.06
N ASN A 143 0.75 24.15 -4.07
CA ASN A 143 -0.47 23.37 -3.95
C ASN A 143 -0.23 21.97 -4.55
N SER A 144 0.12 21.01 -3.68
CA SER A 144 0.06 19.58 -4.02
C SER A 144 -1.40 19.15 -4.07
N LEU A 145 -2.05 19.41 -5.20
CA LEU A 145 -3.39 18.92 -5.47
C LEU A 145 -3.39 17.37 -5.34
N PRO A 146 -4.35 16.78 -4.60
CA PRO A 146 -4.48 15.33 -4.56
C PRO A 146 -4.69 14.80 -5.98
N GLN A 147 -4.05 13.69 -6.30
CA GLN A 147 -4.23 13.01 -7.59
C GLN A 147 -4.63 11.56 -7.34
N LYS A 148 -5.73 11.14 -7.98
CA LYS A 148 -6.13 9.74 -8.00
C LYS A 148 -5.02 8.89 -8.60
N LYS A 149 -4.57 7.89 -7.86
CA LYS A 149 -3.53 6.94 -8.25
C LYS A 149 -4.05 5.52 -8.07
N LEU A 150 -3.88 4.68 -9.10
CA LEU A 150 -4.00 3.23 -8.99
C LEU A 150 -2.67 2.66 -8.48
N PHE A 151 -2.71 1.85 -7.44
CA PHE A 151 -1.54 1.14 -6.90
C PHE A 151 -1.93 -0.19 -6.25
N ILE A 152 -0.99 -1.12 -6.20
CA ILE A 152 -1.13 -2.42 -5.52
C ILE A 152 -0.99 -2.19 -4.01
N THR A 153 -1.68 -2.97 -3.16
CA THR A 153 -1.55 -2.89 -1.70
C THR A 153 -1.66 -4.27 -1.03
N MET A 154 -1.15 -4.38 0.20
CA MET A 154 -1.40 -5.52 1.10
C MET A 154 -2.63 -5.32 2.00
N GLY A 155 -3.16 -4.08 2.06
CA GLY A 155 -4.30 -3.69 2.89
C GLY A 155 -3.98 -3.55 4.38
N SER A 156 -2.70 -3.41 4.75
CA SER A 156 -2.22 -3.37 6.14
C SER A 156 -1.52 -2.07 6.55
N THR A 157 -1.15 -1.24 5.57
CA THR A 157 -0.20 -0.12 5.75
C THR A 157 -0.69 1.21 5.17
N GLU A 158 -1.68 1.16 4.29
CA GLU A 158 -2.22 2.30 3.58
C GLU A 158 -3.68 2.54 4.03
N ASP A 159 -4.02 3.77 4.41
CA ASP A 159 -5.40 4.15 4.70
C ASP A 159 -6.27 4.00 3.44
N PHE A 160 -7.48 3.48 3.59
CA PHE A 160 -8.39 3.25 2.48
C PHE A 160 -9.49 4.32 2.41
N THR A 161 -9.50 5.13 1.34
CA THR A 161 -10.35 6.34 1.23
C THR A 161 -11.07 6.49 -0.11
N GLY A 162 -10.76 5.67 -1.11
CA GLY A 162 -11.40 5.73 -2.44
C GLY A 162 -12.04 4.39 -2.80
N THR A 163 -11.64 3.84 -3.95
CA THR A 163 -12.16 2.59 -4.48
C THR A 163 -11.13 1.47 -4.31
N CYS A 164 -11.53 0.35 -3.69
CA CYS A 164 -10.74 -0.87 -3.61
C CYS A 164 -11.24 -1.86 -4.65
N ALA A 165 -10.38 -2.21 -5.59
CA ALA A 165 -10.60 -3.31 -6.51
C ALA A 165 -9.75 -4.51 -6.08
N PHE A 166 -10.32 -5.70 -6.13
CA PHE A 166 -9.66 -6.89 -5.61
C PHE A 166 -9.95 -8.13 -6.46
N PHE A 167 -8.97 -9.02 -6.49
CA PHE A 167 -9.09 -10.34 -7.09
C PHE A 167 -8.94 -11.39 -6.00
N LEU A 168 -9.90 -12.30 -5.94
CA LEU A 168 -9.89 -13.46 -5.04
C LEU A 168 -9.75 -14.74 -5.85
N ARG A 169 -9.00 -15.69 -5.30
CA ARG A 169 -8.91 -17.06 -5.82
C ARG A 169 -9.26 -18.05 -4.72
N THR A 170 -10.11 -19.01 -5.04
CA THR A 170 -10.57 -20.01 -4.06
C THR A 170 -9.64 -21.23 -4.03
N SER A 171 -9.19 -21.68 -5.20
CA SER A 171 -8.28 -22.82 -5.38
C SER A 171 -6.83 -22.51 -5.02
N ASP A 172 -6.01 -23.55 -4.95
CA ASP A 172 -4.54 -23.50 -4.81
C ASP A 172 -3.78 -23.84 -6.10
N GLU A 173 -4.51 -24.12 -7.19
CA GLU A 173 -3.99 -24.46 -8.52
C GLU A 173 -3.21 -23.32 -9.19
N VAL A 174 -2.32 -23.63 -10.13
CA VAL A 174 -1.60 -22.58 -10.87
C VAL A 174 -2.58 -21.80 -11.74
N ILE A 175 -2.55 -20.47 -11.66
CA ILE A 175 -3.33 -19.62 -12.58
C ILE A 175 -2.56 -19.52 -13.90
N THR A 176 -3.22 -19.95 -14.96
CA THR A 176 -2.78 -20.00 -16.35
C THR A 176 -3.67 -19.08 -17.20
N ALA A 177 -3.23 -18.74 -18.42
CA ALA A 177 -4.03 -17.89 -19.30
C ALA A 177 -5.37 -18.54 -19.74
N SER A 178 -5.51 -19.86 -19.62
CA SER A 178 -6.75 -20.59 -19.97
C SER A 178 -7.74 -20.72 -18.80
N ASN A 179 -7.28 -20.79 -17.54
CA ASN A 179 -8.17 -20.93 -16.38
C ASN A 179 -8.43 -19.62 -15.61
N VAL A 180 -7.70 -18.52 -15.89
CA VAL A 180 -7.80 -17.26 -15.14
C VAL A 180 -9.23 -16.73 -15.01
N SER A 181 -10.08 -16.90 -16.02
CA SER A 181 -11.48 -16.44 -16.00
C SER A 181 -12.41 -17.27 -15.11
N GLN A 182 -12.00 -18.47 -14.70
CA GLN A 182 -12.74 -19.40 -13.84
C GLN A 182 -12.19 -19.40 -12.41
N GLU A 183 -10.86 -19.35 -12.27
CA GLU A 183 -10.17 -19.40 -10.97
C GLU A 183 -10.19 -18.07 -10.22
N VAL A 184 -10.32 -16.95 -10.94
CA VAL A 184 -10.21 -15.60 -10.39
C VAL A 184 -11.55 -14.89 -10.39
N ASN A 185 -11.99 -14.51 -9.20
CA ASN A 185 -13.16 -13.68 -8.97
C ASN A 185 -12.72 -12.23 -8.82
N PHE A 186 -13.29 -11.33 -9.62
CA PHE A 186 -13.11 -9.89 -9.47
C PHE A 186 -14.20 -9.32 -8.56
N GLY A 187 -13.83 -8.42 -7.67
CA GLY A 187 -14.75 -7.65 -6.85
C GLY A 187 -14.27 -6.23 -6.65
N MET A 188 -15.20 -5.33 -6.35
CA MET A 188 -14.92 -3.94 -6.07
C MET A 188 -15.73 -3.46 -4.88
N PHE A 189 -15.15 -2.53 -4.14
CA PHE A 189 -15.71 -1.95 -2.94
C PHE A 189 -15.36 -0.46 -2.90
N ASP A 190 -16.36 0.40 -3.01
CA ASP A 190 -16.17 1.86 -3.02
C ASP A 190 -16.43 2.48 -1.65
N CYS A 191 -15.57 3.41 -1.26
CA CYS A 191 -15.69 4.24 -0.05
C CYS A 191 -15.54 5.73 -0.35
N THR A 192 -15.48 6.14 -1.62
CA THR A 192 -15.29 7.54 -2.03
C THR A 192 -16.29 8.51 -1.39
N ASN A 193 -17.51 8.04 -1.10
CA ASN A 193 -18.60 8.86 -0.54
C ASN A 193 -18.75 8.77 1.00
N GLY A 194 -17.77 8.21 1.73
CA GLY A 194 -17.91 8.05 3.18
C GLY A 194 -16.71 7.37 3.85
N ASN A 195 -16.98 6.61 4.91
CA ASN A 195 -16.00 5.73 5.55
C ASN A 195 -16.26 4.25 5.22
N ILE A 196 -15.32 3.38 5.59
CA ILE A 196 -15.38 1.93 5.34
C ILE A 196 -16.66 1.25 5.87
N LEU A 197 -17.23 1.73 6.97
CA LEU A 197 -18.46 1.17 7.54
C LEU A 197 -19.69 1.55 6.70
N GLN A 198 -19.74 2.77 6.18
CA GLN A 198 -20.81 3.24 5.28
C GLN A 198 -20.73 2.54 3.91
N GLY A 199 -19.50 2.34 3.38
CA GLY A 199 -19.30 1.51 2.19
C GLY A 199 -19.79 0.06 2.41
N LEU A 200 -19.53 -0.51 3.59
CA LEU A 200 -19.96 -1.85 3.95
C LEU A 200 -21.48 -1.96 4.13
N GLU A 201 -22.11 -0.97 4.78
CA GLU A 201 -23.56 -0.87 4.90
C GLU A 201 -24.23 -0.79 3.52
N SER A 202 -23.70 0.04 2.62
CA SER A 202 -24.16 0.15 1.23
C SER A 202 -24.04 -1.18 0.48
N PHE A 203 -22.86 -1.82 0.53
CA PHE A 203 -22.62 -3.12 -0.10
C PHE A 203 -23.54 -4.23 0.44
N LEU A 204 -23.74 -4.29 1.75
CA LEU A 204 -24.62 -5.27 2.37
C LEU A 204 -26.09 -5.04 2.01
N SER A 205 -26.56 -3.79 2.07
CA SER A 205 -27.97 -3.44 1.83
C SER A 205 -28.37 -3.53 0.36
N GLN A 206 -27.50 -3.13 -0.57
CA GLN A 206 -27.81 -3.05 -2.00
C GLN A 206 -27.44 -4.31 -2.79
N ILE A 207 -26.39 -5.04 -2.38
CA ILE A 207 -25.89 -6.20 -3.13
C ILE A 207 -26.16 -7.50 -2.37
N MET A 208 -25.60 -7.67 -1.17
CA MET A 208 -25.59 -8.97 -0.49
C MET A 208 -26.96 -9.40 0.02
N ILE A 209 -27.72 -8.51 0.68
CA ILE A 209 -29.04 -8.85 1.22
C ILE A 209 -30.04 -9.21 0.10
N PRO A 210 -30.15 -8.45 -1.00
CA PRO A 210 -30.97 -8.85 -2.14
C PRO A 210 -30.54 -10.19 -2.77
N ALA A 211 -29.23 -10.40 -2.97
CA ALA A 211 -28.72 -11.65 -3.53
C ALA A 211 -29.04 -12.87 -2.65
N LEU A 212 -28.89 -12.76 -1.33
CA LEU A 212 -29.24 -13.82 -0.38
C LEU A 212 -30.75 -14.07 -0.31
N LYS A 213 -31.57 -13.01 -0.36
CA LYS A 213 -33.04 -13.15 -0.42
C LYS A 213 -33.52 -13.82 -1.70
N SER A 214 -32.82 -13.66 -2.82
CA SER A 214 -33.16 -14.31 -4.09
C SER A 214 -32.82 -15.80 -4.16
N GLN A 215 -32.19 -16.36 -3.12
CA GLN A 215 -31.91 -17.80 -2.96
C GLN A 215 -32.89 -18.49 -1.98
N GLN A 216 -33.93 -17.78 -1.53
CA GLN A 216 -35.04 -18.31 -0.72
C GLN A 216 -36.29 -18.52 -1.58
#